data_AF-A0A9D6FLN6-F1
#
_entry.id   AF-A0A9D6FLN6-F1
#
_cell.length_a   1.000
_cell.length_b   1.000
_cell.length_c   1.000
_cell.angle_alpha   90.00
_cell.angle_beta   90.00
_cell.angle_gamma   90.00
#
_symmetry.space_group_name_H-M   'P 1'
#
loop_
_entity.id
_entity.type
_entity.pdbx_description
1 polymer ?
#
loop_
_entity_poly.entity_id
_entity_poly.type
_entity_poly.pdbx_seq_one_letter_code
_entity_poly.pdbx_strand_id
1 'polypeptide(L)'
;LWIAGQSMNVYSMLGLILLVGIAKKNSIMLVDFTNQIRARGLERHQALLEACPIRLRPILMTSVATIAGALPPAFAIGPGAELQRPMALALVGGMAVSTLMTLFVVPAAYSVLDDIIEWNKERRREGLGVVAALGRLRRPHPVVD
;
A
#
# COMPACT_ATOMS: atom_id res chain seq x y z
N LEU A 1 17.82 0.80 -17.33
CA LEU A 1 18.15 1.57 -18.55
C LEU A 1 19.56 2.13 -18.50
N TRP A 2 19.85 3.10 -17.62
CA TRP A 2 21.18 3.71 -17.50
C TRP A 2 22.30 2.69 -17.20
N ILE A 3 22.06 1.78 -16.25
CA ILE A 3 23.01 0.70 -15.88
C ILE A 3 23.21 -0.32 -17.02
N ALA A 4 22.22 -0.49 -17.90
CA ALA A 4 22.26 -1.47 -19.00
C ALA A 4 22.77 -0.88 -20.32
N GLY A 5 23.24 0.38 -20.32
CA GLY A 5 23.73 1.06 -21.53
C GLY A 5 22.68 1.29 -22.62
N GLN A 6 21.39 1.22 -22.29
CA GLN A 6 20.30 1.34 -23.26
C GLN A 6 19.81 2.80 -23.34
N SER A 7 19.60 3.28 -24.57
CA SER A 7 19.11 4.62 -24.85
C SER A 7 17.62 4.79 -24.53
N MET A 8 17.22 6.00 -24.18
CA MET A 8 15.81 6.35 -24.01
C MET A 8 15.16 6.52 -25.38
N ASN A 9 14.43 5.49 -25.81
CA ASN A 9 13.70 5.48 -27.08
C ASN A 9 12.17 5.36 -26.85
N VAL A 10 11.39 5.38 -27.93
CA VAL A 10 9.92 5.25 -27.86
C VAL A 10 9.50 3.95 -27.16
N TYR A 11 10.23 2.85 -27.35
CA TYR A 11 9.95 1.57 -26.69
C TYR A 11 10.25 1.59 -25.18
N SER A 12 11.30 2.29 -24.73
CA SER A 12 11.54 2.56 -23.31
C SER A 12 10.40 3.35 -22.68
N MET A 13 9.89 4.36 -23.39
CA MET A 13 8.74 5.16 -22.93
C MET A 13 7.47 4.32 -22.83
N LEU A 14 7.21 3.43 -23.79
CA LEU A 14 6.10 2.48 -23.71
C LEU A 14 6.24 1.56 -22.48
N GLY A 15 7.46 1.09 -22.19
CA GLY A 15 7.75 0.31 -20.97
C GLY A 15 7.43 1.09 -19.69
N LEU A 16 7.77 2.38 -19.63
CA LEU A 16 7.44 3.26 -18.50
C LEU A 16 5.93 3.49 -18.36
N ILE A 17 5.21 3.71 -19.46
CA ILE A 17 3.74 3.86 -19.42
C ILE A 17 3.07 2.60 -18.89
N LEU A 18 3.52 1.42 -19.36
CA LEU A 18 3.02 0.14 -18.88
C LEU A 18 3.32 -0.05 -17.39
N LEU A 19 4.52 0.34 -16.94
CA LEU A 19 4.91 0.31 -15.52
C LEU A 19 3.94 1.12 -14.65
N VAL A 20 3.62 2.35 -15.07
CA VAL A 20 2.68 3.23 -14.34
C VAL A 20 1.31 2.58 -14.24
N GLY A 21 0.82 1.96 -15.32
CA GLY A 21 -0.47 1.25 -15.32
C GLY A 21 -0.52 0.09 -14.32
N ILE A 22 0.54 -0.72 -14.27
CA ILE A 22 0.66 -1.87 -13.35
C ILE A 22 0.72 -1.37 -11.90
N ALA A 23 1.56 -0.37 -11.61
CA ALA A 23 1.68 0.23 -10.28
C ALA A 23 0.34 0.81 -9.81
N LYS A 24 -0.36 1.56 -10.68
CA LYS A 24 -1.65 2.17 -10.37
C LYS A 24 -2.73 1.13 -10.08
N LYS A 25 -2.77 0.03 -10.83
CA LYS A 25 -3.72 -1.08 -10.59
C LYS A 25 -3.55 -1.63 -9.17
N ASN A 26 -2.31 -1.82 -8.73
CA ASN A 26 -2.00 -2.32 -7.40
C ASN A 26 -2.43 -1.32 -6.31
N SER A 27 -2.25 0.00 -6.54
CA SER A 27 -2.70 1.06 -5.61
C SER A 27 -4.23 1.22 -5.55
N ILE A 28 -4.93 1.13 -6.68
CA ILE A 28 -6.39 1.26 -6.71
C ILE A 28 -7.03 0.10 -5.93
N MET A 29 -6.55 -1.12 -6.12
CA MET A 29 -7.08 -2.29 -5.42
C MET A 29 -6.94 -2.15 -3.90
N LEU A 30 -5.85 -1.54 -3.43
CA LEU A 30 -5.60 -1.25 -2.02
C LEU A 30 -6.64 -0.29 -1.44
N VAL A 31 -6.92 0.80 -2.16
CA VAL A 31 -7.91 1.81 -1.75
C VAL A 31 -9.30 1.20 -1.72
N ASP A 32 -9.65 0.42 -2.76
CA ASP A 32 -10.96 -0.24 -2.84
C ASP A 32 -11.16 -1.24 -1.70
N PHE A 33 -10.16 -2.08 -1.40
CA PHE A 33 -10.23 -2.99 -0.25
C PHE A 33 -10.35 -2.24 1.08
N THR A 34 -9.70 -1.07 1.22
CA THR A 34 -9.82 -0.23 2.42
C THR A 34 -11.24 0.31 2.56
N ASN A 35 -11.85 0.72 1.45
CA ASN A 35 -13.20 1.27 1.44
C ASN A 35 -14.24 0.17 1.73
N GLN A 36 -14.06 -1.03 1.18
CA GLN A 36 -14.90 -2.20 1.47
C GLN A 36 -14.83 -2.63 2.94
N ILE A 37 -13.63 -2.66 3.53
CA ILE A 37 -13.45 -2.97 4.96
C ILE A 37 -14.17 -1.92 5.82
N ARG A 38 -14.06 -0.63 5.47
CA ARG A 38 -14.77 0.47 6.16
C ARG A 38 -16.28 0.32 6.08
N ALA A 39 -16.82 -0.17 4.97
CA ALA A 39 -18.25 -0.40 4.80
C ALA A 39 -18.80 -1.56 5.65
N ARG A 40 -17.94 -2.48 6.12
CA ARG A 40 -18.34 -3.64 6.95
C ARG A 40 -18.39 -3.36 8.46
N GLY A 41 -18.13 -2.12 8.90
CA GLY A 41 -18.31 -1.71 10.30
C GLY A 41 -17.32 -2.29 11.32
N LEU A 42 -16.27 -2.97 10.86
CA LEU A 42 -15.22 -3.51 11.74
C LEU A 42 -14.41 -2.39 12.42
N GLU A 43 -14.01 -2.62 13.67
CA GLU A 43 -13.10 -1.72 14.40
C GLU A 43 -11.78 -1.62 13.61
N ARG A 44 -11.44 -0.41 13.17
CA ARG A 44 -10.40 -0.13 12.15
C ARG A 44 -9.06 -0.82 12.45
N HIS A 45 -8.74 -1.02 13.72
CA HIS A 45 -7.48 -1.59 14.19
C HIS A 45 -7.35 -3.09 13.87
N GLN A 46 -8.38 -3.91 14.13
CA GLN A 46 -8.37 -5.34 13.78
C GLN A 46 -8.36 -5.56 12.27
N ALA A 47 -9.13 -4.75 11.53
CA ALA A 47 -9.24 -4.90 10.09
C ALA A 47 -7.97 -4.50 9.33
N LEU A 48 -7.13 -3.61 9.90
CA LEU A 48 -5.84 -3.23 9.34
C LEU A 48 -4.76 -4.30 9.58
N LEU A 49 -4.71 -4.91 10.77
CA LEU A 49 -3.79 -6.00 11.10
C LEU A 49 -4.03 -7.23 10.22
N GLU A 50 -5.29 -7.56 9.93
CA GLU A 50 -5.64 -8.68 9.07
C GLU A 50 -5.46 -8.36 7.57
N ALA A 51 -5.68 -7.10 7.17
CA ALA A 51 -5.52 -6.68 5.78
C ALA A 51 -4.05 -6.63 5.31
N CYS A 52 -3.09 -6.39 6.21
CA CYS A 52 -1.67 -6.29 5.86
C CYS A 52 -1.12 -7.50 5.07
N PRO A 53 -1.22 -8.75 5.57
CA PRO A 53 -0.75 -9.93 4.84
C PRO A 53 -1.59 -10.25 3.60
N ILE A 54 -2.89 -9.93 3.61
CA ILE A 54 -3.80 -10.12 2.47
C ILE A 54 -3.38 -9.23 1.28
N ARG A 55 -2.73 -8.09 1.54
CA ARG A 55 -2.30 -7.10 0.52
C ARG A 55 -0.87 -7.28 0.05
N LEU A 56 0.03 -7.67 0.97
CA LEU A 56 1.43 -7.91 0.62
C LEU A 56 1.57 -9.05 -0.40
N ARG A 57 0.72 -10.09 -0.27
CA ARG A 57 0.68 -11.25 -1.19
C ARG A 57 0.38 -10.84 -2.65
N PRO A 58 -0.71 -10.12 -2.96
CA PRO A 58 -0.99 -9.62 -4.31
C PRO A 58 0.09 -8.69 -4.91
N ILE A 59 0.66 -7.79 -4.11
CA ILE A 59 1.69 -6.87 -4.57
C ILE A 59 2.95 -7.64 -4.96
N LEU A 60 3.39 -8.58 -4.12
CA LEU A 60 4.54 -9.43 -4.42
C LEU A 60 4.27 -10.38 -5.58
N MET A 61 3.09 -11.00 -5.63
CA MET A 61 2.71 -11.93 -6.69
C MET A 61 2.76 -11.25 -8.07
N THR A 62 2.15 -10.07 -8.20
CA THR A 62 2.16 -9.31 -9.47
C THR A 62 3.57 -8.87 -9.83
N SER A 63 4.33 -8.37 -8.86
CA SER A 63 5.69 -7.88 -9.10
C SER A 63 6.63 -8.99 -9.57
N VAL A 64 6.61 -10.14 -8.89
CA VAL A 64 7.42 -11.30 -9.27
C VAL A 64 6.97 -11.85 -10.63
N ALA A 65 5.67 -11.95 -10.89
CA ALA A 65 5.16 -12.44 -12.18
C ALA A 65 5.55 -11.52 -13.35
N THR A 66 5.45 -10.20 -13.18
CA THR A 66 5.85 -9.23 -14.20
C THR A 66 7.35 -9.26 -14.45
N ILE A 67 8.17 -9.32 -13.39
CA ILE A 67 9.63 -9.42 -13.53
C ILE A 67 10.01 -10.72 -14.24
N ALA A 68 9.44 -11.86 -13.82
CA ALA A 68 9.69 -13.16 -14.44
C ALA A 68 9.26 -13.20 -15.92
N GLY A 69 8.13 -12.58 -16.28
CA GLY A 69 7.67 -12.49 -17.67
C GLY A 69 8.50 -11.53 -18.53
N ALA A 70 9.09 -10.49 -17.93
CA ALA A 70 9.95 -9.53 -18.62
C ALA A 70 11.43 -9.97 -18.69
N LEU A 71 11.82 -11.05 -17.99
CA LEU A 71 13.17 -11.59 -18.00
C LEU A 71 13.59 -12.14 -19.38
N PRO A 72 12.82 -13.02 -20.05
CA PRO A 72 13.20 -13.55 -21.36
C PRO A 72 13.37 -12.45 -22.44
N PRO A 73 12.44 -11.47 -22.58
CA PRO A 73 12.61 -10.36 -23.51
C PRO A 73 13.80 -9.45 -23.18
N ALA A 74 14.17 -9.32 -21.89
CA ALA A 74 15.33 -8.54 -21.49
C ALA A 74 16.66 -9.19 -21.95
N PHE A 75 16.72 -10.52 -22.00
CA PHE A 75 17.90 -11.26 -22.45
C PHE A 75 17.85 -11.70 -23.92
N ALA A 76 16.71 -11.55 -24.60
CA ALA A 76 16.52 -11.98 -25.97
C ALA A 76 17.65 -11.46 -26.90
N ILE A 77 18.20 -12.36 -27.71
CA ILE A 77 19.23 -12.06 -28.72
C ILE A 77 18.67 -12.55 -30.06
N GLY A 78 18.33 -11.62 -30.97
CA GLY A 78 17.72 -11.97 -32.25
C GLY A 78 16.98 -10.80 -32.91
N PRO A 79 16.32 -11.05 -34.06
CA PRO A 79 15.55 -10.03 -34.76
C PRO A 79 14.46 -9.44 -33.86
N GLY A 80 14.39 -8.11 -33.78
CA GLY A 80 13.42 -7.40 -32.93
C GLY A 80 13.79 -7.30 -31.44
N ALA A 81 14.91 -7.90 -31.01
CA ALA A 81 15.41 -7.74 -29.64
C ALA A 81 15.72 -6.28 -29.29
N GLU A 82 16.07 -5.47 -30.28
CA GLU A 82 16.39 -4.04 -30.11
C GLU A 82 15.18 -3.21 -29.66
N LEU A 83 13.97 -3.71 -29.92
CA LEU A 83 12.71 -3.07 -29.52
C LEU A 83 12.26 -3.59 -28.14
N GLN A 84 12.39 -4.89 -27.91
CA GLN A 84 11.89 -5.55 -26.70
C GLN A 84 12.81 -5.35 -25.49
N ARG A 85 14.14 -5.38 -25.69
CA ARG A 85 15.13 -5.17 -24.63
C ARG A 85 14.94 -3.87 -23.86
N PRO A 86 14.91 -2.68 -24.49
CA PRO A 86 14.80 -1.42 -23.76
C PRO A 86 13.47 -1.31 -23.01
N MET A 87 12.37 -1.83 -23.57
CA MET A 87 11.06 -1.89 -22.91
C MET A 87 11.09 -2.81 -21.68
N ALA A 88 11.61 -4.03 -21.82
CA ALA A 88 11.68 -5.01 -20.75
C ALA A 88 12.62 -4.59 -19.61
N LEU A 89 13.76 -4.00 -19.95
CA LEU A 89 14.70 -3.44 -18.96
C LEU A 89 14.11 -2.25 -18.19
N ALA A 90 13.29 -1.42 -18.85
CA ALA A 90 12.55 -0.35 -18.17
C ALA A 90 11.56 -0.93 -17.16
N LEU A 91 10.84 -1.97 -17.57
CA LEU A 91 9.85 -2.68 -16.74
C LEU A 91 10.49 -3.37 -15.53
N VAL A 92 11.53 -4.18 -15.73
CA VAL A 92 12.19 -4.91 -14.64
C VAL A 92 12.82 -3.93 -13.66
N GLY A 93 13.56 -2.94 -14.15
CA GLY A 93 14.19 -1.92 -13.30
C GLY A 93 13.16 -1.08 -12.54
N GLY A 94 12.14 -0.59 -13.23
CA GLY A 94 11.08 0.20 -12.62
C GLY A 94 10.23 -0.62 -11.65
N MET A 95 9.95 -1.89 -11.94
CA MET A 95 9.17 -2.76 -11.05
C MET A 95 9.97 -3.09 -9.81
N ALA A 96 11.27 -3.39 -9.92
CA ALA A 96 12.11 -3.63 -8.77
C ALA A 96 12.14 -2.41 -7.83
N VAL A 97 12.36 -1.21 -8.37
CA VAL A 97 12.36 0.03 -7.58
C VAL A 97 10.97 0.32 -7.00
N SER A 98 9.91 0.17 -7.79
CA SER A 98 8.53 0.43 -7.34
C SER A 98 8.08 -0.57 -6.27
N THR A 99 8.47 -1.84 -6.40
CA THR A 99 8.21 -2.87 -5.40
C THR A 99 8.96 -2.58 -4.11
N LEU A 100 10.25 -2.21 -4.21
CA LEU A 100 11.05 -1.85 -3.04
C LEU A 100 10.49 -0.61 -2.34
N MET A 101 10.12 0.41 -3.11
CA MET A 101 9.50 1.63 -2.60
C MET A 101 8.14 1.31 -1.96
N THR A 102 7.33 0.46 -2.58
CA THR A 102 6.06 0.00 -2.00
C THR A 102 6.28 -0.80 -0.73
N LEU A 103 7.29 -1.66 -0.68
CA LEU A 103 7.65 -2.44 0.51
C LEU A 103 8.15 -1.57 1.66
N PHE A 104 8.63 -0.35 1.39
CA PHE A 104 9.01 0.67 2.38
C PHE A 104 7.84 1.60 2.74
N VAL A 105 7.03 1.97 1.75
CA VAL A 105 5.84 2.82 1.93
C VAL A 105 4.74 2.08 2.68
N VAL A 106 4.60 0.77 2.51
CA VAL A 106 3.63 -0.05 3.26
C VAL A 106 3.90 -0.03 4.78
N PRO A 107 5.11 -0.30 5.29
CA PRO A 107 5.40 -0.18 6.72
C PRO A 107 5.38 1.26 7.22
N ALA A 108 5.76 2.26 6.39
CA ALA A 108 5.60 3.66 6.76
C ALA A 108 4.13 4.09 6.86
N ALA A 109 3.28 3.64 5.93
CA ALA A 109 1.84 3.85 6.01
C ALA A 109 1.23 3.12 7.22
N TYR A 110 1.79 1.97 7.59
CA TYR A 110 1.45 1.29 8.84
C TYR A 110 1.83 2.12 10.06
N SER A 111 3.07 2.63 10.17
CA SER A 111 3.48 3.44 11.33
C SER A 111 2.67 4.72 11.45
N VAL A 112 2.40 5.42 10.33
CA VAL A 112 1.57 6.62 10.33
C VAL A 112 0.13 6.32 10.76
N LEU A 113 -0.41 5.17 10.37
CA LEU A 113 -1.71 4.73 10.85
C LEU A 113 -1.67 4.40 12.34
N ASP A 114 -0.60 3.75 12.83
CA ASP A 114 -0.43 3.41 14.25
C ASP A 114 -0.29 4.68 15.12
N ASP A 115 0.51 5.66 14.70
CA ASP A 115 0.69 6.95 15.38
C ASP A 115 -0.64 7.75 15.47
N ILE A 116 -1.44 7.73 14.40
CA ILE A 116 -2.78 8.37 14.38
C ILE A 116 -3.76 7.63 15.30
N ILE A 117 -3.61 6.30 15.44
CA ILE A 117 -4.41 5.47 16.34
C ILE A 117 -4.10 5.79 17.80
N GLU A 118 -2.83 5.99 18.15
CA GLU A 118 -2.39 6.27 19.53
C GLU A 118 -2.95 7.61 20.03
N TRP A 119 -2.86 8.67 19.23
CA TRP A 119 -3.46 9.98 19.52
C TRP A 119 -4.98 9.90 19.74
N ASN A 120 -5.69 9.10 18.93
CA ASN A 120 -7.15 8.99 19.07
C ASN A 120 -7.58 8.18 20.31
N LYS A 121 -6.73 7.28 20.81
CA LYS A 121 -6.98 6.46 22.01
C LYS A 121 -6.85 7.29 23.29
N GLU A 122 -5.91 8.24 23.34
CA GLU A 122 -5.75 9.17 24.45
C GLU A 122 -6.95 10.12 24.59
N ARG A 123 -7.42 10.70 23.48
CA ARG A 123 -8.60 11.60 23.50
C ARG A 123 -9.89 10.91 23.94
N ARG A 124 -10.09 9.63 23.61
CA ARG A 124 -11.28 8.88 24.06
C ARG A 124 -11.22 8.51 25.54
N ARG A 125 -10.03 8.22 26.08
CA ARG A 125 -9.85 7.96 27.52
C ARG A 125 -10.15 9.20 28.36
N GLU A 126 -9.72 10.38 27.91
CA GLU A 126 -10.03 11.65 28.57
C GLU A 126 -11.54 11.95 28.58
N GLY A 127 -12.21 11.77 27.43
CA GLY A 127 -13.67 11.99 27.35
C GLY A 127 -14.48 11.03 28.23
N LEU A 128 -14.10 9.75 28.30
CA LEU A 128 -14.79 8.75 29.14
C LEU A 128 -14.55 8.99 30.64
N GLY A 129 -13.36 9.45 31.03
CA GLY A 129 -13.04 9.82 32.41
C GLY A 129 -13.87 11.02 32.91
N VAL A 130 -14.02 12.04 32.06
CA VAL A 130 -14.82 13.24 32.38
C VAL A 130 -16.31 12.93 32.50
N VAL A 131 -16.86 12.11 31.60
CA VAL A 131 -18.28 11.70 31.66
C VAL A 131 -18.55 10.80 32.88
N ALA A 132 -17.65 9.88 33.21
CA ALA A 132 -17.77 9.05 34.41
C ALA A 132 -17.66 9.88 35.71
N ALA A 133 -16.81 10.92 35.74
CA ALA A 133 -16.68 11.84 36.86
C ALA A 133 -17.95 12.72 37.03
N LEU A 134 -18.49 13.24 35.94
CA LEU A 134 -19.74 14.03 35.94
C LEU A 134 -20.97 13.18 36.32
N GLY A 135 -21.01 11.91 35.94
CA GLY A 135 -22.07 10.98 36.34
C GLY A 135 -22.12 10.70 37.85
N ARG A 136 -20.99 10.81 38.56
CA ARG A 136 -20.93 10.64 40.02
C ARG A 136 -21.41 11.86 40.80
N LEU A 137 -21.41 13.05 40.18
CA LEU A 137 -21.92 14.30 40.78
C LEU A 137 -23.45 14.45 40.64
N ARG A 138 -24.10 13.60 39.83
CA ARG A 138 -25.56 13.60 39.62
C ARG A 138 -26.28 12.50 40.42
N ARG A 139 -25.87 12.27 41.68
CA ARG A 139 -26.74 11.59 42.66
C ARG A 139 -27.34 12.64 43.59
N PRO A 140 -28.61 13.03 43.42
CA PRO A 140 -29.29 13.78 44.46
C PRO A 140 -29.40 12.90 45.71
N HIS A 141 -29.06 13.52 46.83
CA HIS A 141 -29.10 12.99 48.19
C HIS A 141 -30.46 12.31 48.46
N PRO A 142 -30.52 11.12 49.08
CA PRO A 142 -31.77 10.65 49.68
C PRO A 142 -32.08 11.60 50.84
N VAL A 143 -33.18 12.34 50.72
CA VAL A 143 -33.78 13.05 51.84
C VAL A 143 -34.55 11.98 52.62
N VAL A 144 -33.95 11.60 53.74
CA VAL A 144 -34.56 10.78 54.79
C VAL A 144 -35.54 11.68 55.54
N ASP A 145 -36.77 11.18 55.67
CA ASP A 145 -37.90 11.53 56.56
C ASP A 145 -38.35 12.99 56.70
#